data_AF-A0A7S2AFD3-F1
#
_entry.id   AF-A0A7S2AFD3-F1
#
_cell.length_a   1.000
_cell.length_b   1.000
_cell.length_c   1.000
_cell.angle_alpha   90.00
_cell.angle_beta   90.00
_cell.angle_gamma   90.00
#
_symmetry.space_group_name_H-M   'P 1'
#
loop_
_entity.id
_entity.type
_entity.pdbx_description
1 polymer ?
#
loop_
_entity_poly.entity_id
_entity_poly.type
_entity_poly.pdbx_seq_one_letter_code
_entity_poly.pdbx_strand_id
1 'polypeptide(L)'
;LGLRPFDVQLMGGMILHEGQIAEMRTGEGKTLVAILPAYLNALAGKGVHVVTVNDYLARRDCEWVGQVLRYLGLSVGLIQSGNTNEQRRMAYASDVTYVTNSELGFDYLRDNLCTDSDDLVL
;
A
#
# COMPACT_ATOMS: atom_id res chain seq x y z
N LEU A 1 6.64 8.13 -15.01
CA LEU A 1 7.89 7.56 -14.44
C LEU A 1 9.04 7.43 -15.43
N GLY A 2 8.84 7.00 -16.68
CA GLY A 2 9.96 6.80 -17.62
C GLY A 2 10.86 5.60 -17.27
N LEU A 3 10.41 4.74 -16.36
CA LEU A 3 11.09 3.53 -15.92
C LEU A 3 10.36 2.32 -16.49
N ARG A 4 11.12 1.40 -17.09
CA ARG A 4 10.63 0.07 -17.49
C ARG A 4 11.14 -0.95 -16.45
N PRO A 5 10.28 -1.76 -15.82
CA PRO A 5 10.73 -2.81 -14.94
C PRO A 5 11.71 -3.77 -15.64
N PHE A 6 12.79 -4.13 -14.96
CA PHE A 6 13.73 -5.16 -15.41
C PHE A 6 13.19 -6.56 -15.17
N ASP A 7 13.76 -7.57 -15.83
CA ASP A 7 13.31 -8.96 -15.70
C ASP A 7 13.40 -9.46 -14.24
N VAL A 8 14.45 -9.06 -13.50
CA VAL A 8 14.59 -9.38 -12.06
C VAL A 8 13.52 -8.72 -11.20
N GLN A 9 13.00 -7.56 -11.62
CA GLN A 9 11.91 -6.87 -10.94
C GLN A 9 10.57 -7.55 -11.22
N LEU A 10 10.37 -8.08 -12.43
CA LEU A 10 9.20 -8.91 -12.75
C LEU A 10 9.19 -10.20 -11.92
N MET A 11 10.35 -10.88 -11.79
CA MET A 11 10.48 -12.05 -10.91
C MET A 11 10.16 -11.70 -9.46
N GLY A 12 10.67 -10.58 -8.95
CA GLY A 12 10.32 -10.09 -7.61
C GLY A 12 8.82 -9.85 -7.43
N GLY A 13 8.16 -9.27 -8.44
CA GLY A 13 6.70 -9.06 -8.44
C GLY A 13 5.91 -10.37 -8.38
N MET A 14 6.34 -11.40 -9.12
CA MET A 14 5.70 -12.72 -9.10
C MET A 14 5.83 -13.39 -7.71
N ILE A 15 7.03 -13.36 -7.13
CA ILE A 15 7.29 -13.90 -5.78
C ILE A 15 6.39 -13.21 -4.73
N LEU A 16 6.27 -11.89 -4.79
CA LEU A 16 5.38 -11.14 -3.88
C LEU A 16 3.90 -11.50 -4.09
N HIS A 17 3.45 -11.68 -5.33
CA HIS A 17 2.09 -12.10 -5.62
C HIS A 17 1.79 -13.51 -5.08
N GLU A 18 2.77 -14.42 -5.10
CA GLU A 18 2.68 -15.76 -4.51
C GLU A 18 2.68 -15.77 -2.97
N GLY A 19 2.73 -14.61 -2.32
CA GLY A 19 2.73 -14.50 -0.86
C GLY A 19 4.07 -14.81 -0.21
N GLN A 20 5.16 -14.74 -0.96
CA GLN A 20 6.52 -15.00 -0.50
C GLN A 20 7.33 -13.71 -0.28
N ILE A 21 8.51 -13.84 0.33
CA ILE A 21 9.44 -12.73 0.54
C ILE A 21 10.43 -12.65 -0.62
N ALA A 22 10.35 -11.57 -1.40
CA ALA A 22 11.35 -11.27 -2.42
C ALA A 22 12.58 -10.58 -1.78
N GLU A 23 13.64 -11.34 -1.49
CA GLU A 23 14.91 -10.75 -1.03
C GLU A 23 15.63 -10.07 -2.20
N MET A 24 15.56 -8.74 -2.23
CA MET A 24 16.28 -7.92 -3.20
C MET A 24 17.32 -7.04 -2.49
N ARG A 25 18.47 -6.80 -3.12
CA ARG A 25 19.51 -5.92 -2.58
C ARG A 25 19.08 -4.45 -2.64
N THR A 26 19.74 -3.60 -1.88
CA THR A 26 19.55 -2.14 -1.97
C THR A 26 19.92 -1.66 -3.36
N GLY A 27 19.06 -0.85 -3.98
CA GLY A 27 19.25 -0.37 -5.36
C GLY A 27 18.47 -1.15 -6.43
N GLU A 28 17.98 -2.36 -6.12
CA GLU A 28 17.23 -3.20 -7.08
C GLU A 28 15.82 -2.68 -7.42
N GLY A 29 15.38 -1.57 -6.80
CA GLY A 29 14.10 -0.93 -7.14
C GLY A 29 12.87 -1.54 -6.47
N LYS A 30 12.98 -2.00 -5.21
CA LYS A 30 11.88 -2.58 -4.41
C LYS A 30 10.57 -1.77 -4.47
N THR A 31 10.67 -0.44 -4.42
CA THR A 31 9.50 0.46 -4.51
C THR A 31 8.76 0.32 -5.85
N LEU A 32 9.48 0.19 -6.97
CA LEU A 32 8.86 -0.06 -8.28
C LEU A 32 8.36 -1.50 -8.41
N VAL A 33 9.01 -2.46 -7.75
CA VAL A 33 8.55 -3.86 -7.76
C VAL A 33 7.21 -3.99 -7.05
N ALA A 34 7.00 -3.30 -5.93
CA ALA A 34 5.78 -3.39 -5.12
C ALA A 34 4.50 -3.01 -5.89
N ILE A 35 4.57 -2.12 -6.88
CA ILE A 35 3.38 -1.73 -7.66
C ILE A 35 2.86 -2.83 -8.57
N LEU A 36 3.70 -3.79 -8.98
CA LEU A 36 3.31 -4.88 -9.88
C LEU A 36 2.28 -5.83 -9.23
N PRO A 37 2.58 -6.47 -8.08
CA PRO A 37 1.61 -7.30 -7.39
C PRO A 37 0.49 -6.46 -6.77
N ALA A 38 0.76 -5.21 -6.36
CA ALA A 38 -0.29 -4.34 -5.82
C ALA A 38 -1.38 -4.05 -6.86
N TYR A 39 -1.00 -3.72 -8.09
CA TYR A 39 -1.95 -3.54 -9.17
C TYR A 39 -2.77 -4.82 -9.42
N LEU A 40 -2.09 -5.96 -9.62
CA LEU A 40 -2.75 -7.23 -9.91
C LEU A 40 -3.75 -7.63 -8.81
N ASN A 41 -3.35 -7.55 -7.54
CA ASN A 41 -4.20 -7.95 -6.43
C ASN A 41 -5.35 -6.96 -6.18
N ALA A 42 -5.14 -5.67 -6.44
CA ALA A 42 -6.18 -4.65 -6.30
C ALA A 42 -7.35 -4.87 -7.27
N LEU A 43 -7.12 -5.51 -8.43
CA LEU A 43 -8.20 -5.86 -9.38
C LEU A 43 -9.25 -6.82 -8.79
N ALA A 44 -8.95 -7.51 -7.69
CA ALA A 44 -9.92 -8.33 -6.97
C ALA A 44 -10.93 -7.52 -6.14
N GLY A 45 -10.74 -6.19 -6.01
CA GLY A 45 -11.65 -5.30 -5.27
C GLY A 45 -11.62 -5.49 -3.75
N LYS A 46 -10.55 -6.08 -3.20
CA LYS A 46 -10.40 -6.37 -1.76
C LYS A 46 -9.47 -5.40 -1.02
N GLY A 47 -8.93 -4.41 -1.73
CA GLY A 47 -7.88 -3.53 -1.22
C GLY A 47 -6.51 -4.21 -1.15
N VAL A 48 -5.45 -3.40 -1.20
CA VAL A 48 -4.06 -3.83 -0.98
C VAL A 48 -3.36 -2.86 -0.06
N HIS A 49 -2.71 -3.36 1.00
CA HIS A 49 -1.88 -2.54 1.88
C HIS A 49 -0.40 -2.61 1.46
N VAL A 50 0.19 -1.47 1.11
CA VAL A 50 1.63 -1.33 0.89
C VAL A 50 2.24 -0.74 2.16
N VAL A 51 2.89 -1.60 2.95
CA VAL A 51 3.43 -1.25 4.27
C VAL A 51 4.86 -0.75 4.16
N THR A 52 5.13 0.42 4.73
CA THR A 52 6.47 1.01 4.84
C THR A 52 6.89 1.17 6.31
N VAL A 53 8.16 1.53 6.54
CA VAL A 53 8.70 1.66 7.91
C VAL A 53 8.49 3.03 8.56
N ASN A 54 8.09 4.06 7.80
CA ASN A 54 7.80 5.39 8.35
C ASN A 54 6.93 6.23 7.39
N ASP A 55 6.31 7.28 7.94
CA ASP A 55 5.38 8.16 7.23
C ASP A 55 5.99 8.87 6.02
N TYR A 56 7.28 9.21 6.08
CA TYR A 56 7.97 9.82 4.95
C TYR A 56 8.01 8.87 3.76
N LEU A 57 8.37 7.61 3.98
CA LEU A 57 8.42 6.60 2.92
C LEU A 57 7.02 6.26 2.41
N ALA A 58 6.02 6.12 3.30
CA ALA A 58 4.63 5.91 2.90
C ALA A 58 4.15 7.02 1.96
N ARG A 59 4.35 8.29 2.34
CA ARG A 59 3.97 9.44 1.53
C ARG A 59 4.72 9.49 0.22
N ARG A 60 6.05 9.38 0.27
CA ARG A 60 6.92 9.43 -0.91
C ARG A 60 6.51 8.37 -1.93
N ASP A 61 6.28 7.13 -1.49
CA ASP A 61 5.97 6.03 -2.40
C ASP A 61 4.54 6.15 -2.96
N CYS A 62 3.58 6.61 -2.14
CA CYS A 62 2.22 6.94 -2.57
C CYS A 62 2.19 8.07 -3.62
N GLU A 63 2.99 9.12 -3.46
CA GLU A 63 3.06 10.23 -4.41
C GLU A 63 3.84 9.84 -5.68
N TRP A 64 4.97 9.14 -5.52
CA TRP A 64 5.87 8.81 -6.61
C TRP A 64 5.37 7.63 -7.45
N VAL A 65 5.40 6.40 -6.94
CA VAL A 65 5.02 5.22 -7.73
C VAL A 65 3.52 5.00 -7.77
N GLY A 66 2.77 5.52 -6.79
CA GLY A 66 1.30 5.50 -6.79
C GLY A 66 0.67 6.22 -7.99
N GLN A 67 1.39 7.15 -8.65
CA GLN A 67 0.93 7.76 -9.90
C GLN A 67 0.65 6.74 -11.02
N VAL A 68 1.37 5.60 -11.02
CA VAL A 68 1.18 4.54 -12.02
C VAL A 68 -0.16 3.84 -11.79
N LEU A 69 -0.49 3.55 -10.52
CA LEU A 69 -1.77 2.94 -10.15
C LEU A 69 -2.94 3.87 -10.50
N ARG A 70 -2.81 5.17 -10.17
CA ARG A 70 -3.80 6.20 -10.55
C ARG A 70 -3.97 6.31 -12.06
N TYR A 71 -2.87 6.27 -12.82
CA TYR A 71 -2.92 6.30 -14.27
C TYR A 71 -3.67 5.07 -14.84
N LEU A 72 -3.52 3.91 -14.21
CA LEU A 72 -4.22 2.67 -14.58
C LEU A 72 -5.67 2.58 -14.04
N GLY A 73 -6.18 3.67 -13.44
CA GLY A 73 -7.57 3.77 -12.99
C GLY A 73 -7.84 3.32 -11.56
N LEU A 74 -6.81 2.99 -10.77
CA LEU A 74 -6.96 2.63 -9.36
C LEU A 74 -6.88 3.86 -8.45
N SER A 75 -7.70 3.88 -7.41
CA SER A 75 -7.59 4.80 -6.29
C SER A 75 -6.43 4.43 -5.36
N VAL A 76 -5.74 5.44 -4.82
CA VAL A 76 -4.58 5.24 -3.95
C VAL A 76 -4.71 6.10 -2.70
N GLY A 77 -4.82 5.45 -1.55
CA GLY A 77 -4.90 6.07 -0.23
C GLY A 77 -3.55 6.17 0.47
N LEU A 78 -3.45 7.08 1.44
CA LEU A 78 -2.29 7.26 2.29
C LEU A 78 -2.77 7.46 3.73
N ILE A 79 -2.20 6.68 4.65
CA ILE A 79 -2.39 6.81 6.09
C ILE A 79 -1.09 7.29 6.72
N GLN A 80 -1.21 8.29 7.57
CA GLN A 80 -0.15 8.93 8.33
C GLN A 80 -0.62 9.24 9.75
N SER A 81 0.36 9.50 10.60
CA SER A 81 0.10 9.99 11.94
C SER A 81 -0.66 11.32 11.88
N GLY A 82 -1.72 11.43 12.70
CA GLY A 82 -2.61 12.60 12.73
C GLY A 82 -3.78 12.56 11.75
N ASN A 83 -3.93 11.53 10.91
CA ASN A 83 -5.16 11.38 10.14
C ASN A 83 -6.36 11.13 11.06
N THR A 84 -7.49 11.81 10.76
CA THR A 84 -8.78 11.57 11.41
C THR A 84 -9.35 10.20 11.03
N ASN A 85 -10.29 9.68 11.81
CA ASN A 85 -10.96 8.40 11.49
C ASN A 85 -11.64 8.45 10.11
N GLU A 86 -12.25 9.58 9.75
CA GLU A 86 -12.85 9.78 8.43
C GLU A 86 -11.81 9.68 7.30
N GLN A 87 -10.65 10.35 7.45
CA GLN A 87 -9.56 10.27 6.48
C GLN A 87 -9.02 8.85 6.35
N ARG A 88 -8.93 8.10 7.46
CA ARG A 88 -8.50 6.69 7.46
C ARG A 88 -9.50 5.82 6.71
N ARG A 89 -10.80 5.94 6.96
CA ARG A 89 -11.84 5.22 6.21
C ARG A 89 -11.74 5.47 4.72
N MET A 90 -11.57 6.74 4.31
CA MET A 90 -11.40 7.07 2.89
C MET A 90 -10.13 6.44 2.30
N ALA A 91 -9.03 6.39 3.07
CA ALA A 91 -7.77 5.80 2.63
C ALA A 91 -7.84 4.26 2.55
N TYR A 92 -8.51 3.59 3.48
CA TYR A 92 -8.76 2.15 3.46
C TYR A 92 -9.77 1.72 2.40
N ALA A 93 -10.72 2.61 2.05
CA ALA A 93 -11.64 2.40 0.93
C ALA A 93 -10.99 2.54 -0.46
N SER A 94 -9.71 2.91 -0.53
CA SER A 94 -8.96 2.96 -1.79
C SER A 94 -8.51 1.56 -2.23
N ASP A 95 -8.34 1.37 -3.54
CA ASP A 95 -7.89 0.09 -4.12
C ASP A 95 -6.50 -0.33 -3.58
N VAL A 96 -5.63 0.66 -3.33
CA VAL A 96 -4.31 0.48 -2.71
C VAL A 96 -4.09 1.53 -1.62
N THR A 97 -3.69 1.11 -0.42
CA THR A 97 -3.41 2.00 0.72
C THR A 97 -1.94 1.92 1.12
N TYR A 98 -1.25 3.06 1.12
CA TYR A 98 0.08 3.18 1.69
C TYR A 98 -0.01 3.52 3.17
N VAL A 99 0.67 2.76 4.01
CA VAL A 99 0.57 2.87 5.48
C VAL A 99 1.88 2.45 6.15
N THR A 100 2.08 2.83 7.39
CA THR A 100 3.18 2.27 8.20
C THR A 100 2.72 1.05 8.97
N ASN A 101 3.66 0.18 9.36
CA ASN A 101 3.34 -1.00 10.18
C ASN A 101 2.68 -0.61 11.52
N SER A 102 3.11 0.52 12.12
CA SER A 102 2.56 1.02 13.37
C SER A 102 1.11 1.47 13.20
N GLU A 103 0.83 2.32 12.20
CA GLU A 103 -0.52 2.83 11.97
C GLU A 103 -1.52 1.72 11.64
N LEU A 104 -1.13 0.77 10.78
CA LEU A 104 -1.97 -0.38 10.44
C LEU A 104 -2.29 -1.24 11.67
N GLY A 105 -1.30 -1.47 12.55
CA GLY A 105 -1.50 -2.21 13.79
C GLY A 105 -2.40 -1.47 14.78
N PHE A 106 -2.23 -0.16 14.94
CA PHE A 106 -3.07 0.65 15.82
C PHE A 106 -4.51 0.75 15.34
N ASP A 107 -4.72 0.88 14.02
CA ASP A 107 -6.06 0.92 13.44
C ASP A 107 -6.77 -0.43 13.63
N TYR A 108 -6.08 -1.55 13.42
CA TYR A 108 -6.63 -2.87 13.71
C TYR A 108 -7.03 -3.02 15.19
N LEU A 109 -6.18 -2.58 16.11
CA LEU A 109 -6.49 -2.63 17.54
C LEU A 109 -7.66 -1.70 17.91
N ARG A 110 -7.72 -0.49 17.32
CA ARG A 110 -8.81 0.46 17.54
C ARG A 110 -10.15 -0.16 17.13
N ASP A 111 -10.20 -0.74 15.94
CA ASP A 111 -11.42 -1.32 15.40
C ASP A 111 -11.96 -2.48 16.25
N ASN A 112 -11.06 -3.27 16.86
CA ASN A 112 -11.46 -4.35 17.78
C ASN A 112 -11.85 -3.86 19.19
N LEU A 113 -11.66 -2.58 19.50
CA LEU A 113 -12.06 -1.94 20.75
C LEU A 113 -13.27 -1.01 20.60
N CYS A 114 -13.67 -0.70 19.36
CA CYS A 114 -14.84 0.12 19.07
C CYS A 114 -16.13 -0.55 19.54
N THR A 115 -17.05 0.26 20.07
CA THR A 115 -18.38 -0.21 20.52
C THR A 115 -19.46 0.02 19.48
N ASP A 116 -19.24 0.97 18.57
CA ASP A 116 -20.10 1.27 17.44
C ASP A 116 -19.37 0.95 16.12
N SER A 117 -20.09 0.39 15.15
CA SER A 117 -19.57 0.11 13.81
C SER A 117 -19.18 1.39 13.06
N ASP A 118 -19.82 2.52 13.40
CA ASP A 118 -19.53 3.80 12.76
C ASP A 118 -18.14 4.34 13.12
N ASP A 119 -17.48 3.80 14.14
CA ASP A 119 -16.14 4.18 14.56
C ASP A 119 -15.02 3.39 13.87
N LEU A 120 -15.35 2.28 13.20
CA LEU A 120 -14.38 1.44 12.47
C LEU A 120 -13.68 2.22 11.36
N VAL A 121 -12.41 1.94 11.11
CA VAL A 121 -11.65 2.59 10.04
C VAL A 121 -11.20 1.66 8.91
N LEU A 122 -10.99 0.36 9.17
CA LEU A 122 -10.64 -0.65 8.18
C LEU A 122 -11.83 -1.22 7.40
#